data_AF-A0A520DDW3-F1
#
_entry.id   AF-A0A520DDW3-F1
#
_cell.length_a   1.000
_cell.length_b   1.000
_cell.length_c   1.000
_cell.angle_alpha   90.00
_cell.angle_beta   90.00
_cell.angle_gamma   90.00
#
_symmetry.space_group_name_H-M   'P 1'
#
loop_
_entity.id
_entity.type
_entity.pdbx_description
1 polymer ?
#
loop_
_entity_poly.entity_id
_entity_poly.type
_entity_poly.pdbx_seq_one_letter_code
_entity_poly.pdbx_strand_id
1 'polypeptide(L)' 'MGHVLIVEDDEDAARTIGALAKREGHTAMHATSIGAARRL' A
#
# COMPACT_ATOMS: atom_id res chain seq x y z
N MET A 1 7.76 -12.47 -6.39
CA MET A 1 6.58 -12.22 -5.53
C MET A 1 7.06 -11.57 -4.25
N GLY A 2 6.57 -10.37 -3.93
CA GLY A 2 7.01 -9.61 -2.75
C GLY A 2 5.83 -8.90 -2.07
N HIS A 3 6.06 -8.43 -0.84
CA HIS A 3 5.06 -7.71 -0.05
C HIS A 3 5.36 -6.21 -0.08
N VAL A 4 4.37 -5.40 -0.45
CA VAL A 4 4.47 -3.94 -0.55
C VAL A 4 3.60 -3.31 0.53
N LEU A 5 4.18 -2.39 1.30
CA LEU A 5 3.45 -1.50 2.20
C LEU A 5 3.44 -0.09 1.59
N ILE A 6 2.25 0.43 1.34
CA ILE A 6 2.03 1.78 0.80
C ILE A 6 1.66 2.69 1.96
N VAL A 7 2.42 3.77 2.16
CA VAL A 7 2.11 4.79 3.17
C VAL A 7 1.72 6.05 2.45
N GLU A 8 0.43 6.35 2.43
CA GLU A 8 -0.18 7.39 1.62
C GLU A 8 -1.43 7.91 2.33
N ASP A 9 -1.53 9.23 2.54
CA ASP A 9 -2.64 9.85 3.28
C ASP A 9 -3.92 9.97 2.45
N ASP A 10 -3.81 9.98 1.12
CA ASP A 10 -4.94 9.87 0.20
C ASP A 10 -5.30 8.39 -0.09
N GLU A 11 -6.51 7.97 0.31
CA GLU A 11 -6.93 6.58 0.13
C GLU A 11 -7.07 6.15 -1.34
N ASP A 12 -7.45 7.06 -2.23
CA ASP A 12 -7.66 6.74 -3.65
C ASP A 12 -6.33 6.58 -4.37
N ALA A 13 -5.34 7.41 -4.03
CA ALA A 13 -3.96 7.24 -4.45
C ALA A 13 -3.39 5.91 -3.94
N ALA A 14 -3.59 5.58 -2.65
CA ALA A 14 -3.15 4.31 -2.06
C ALA A 14 -3.75 3.10 -2.77
N ARG A 15 -5.06 3.14 -3.07
CA ARG A 15 -5.75 2.10 -3.85
C ARG A 15 -5.18 1.95 -5.25
N THR A 16 -4.91 3.07 -5.93
CA THR A 16 -4.38 3.08 -7.30
C THR A 16 -2.99 2.45 -7.34
N ILE A 17 -2.08 2.85 -6.43
CA ILE A 17 -0.73 2.28 -6.32
C ILE A 17 -0.80 0.78 -5.96
N GLY A 18 -1.71 0.40 -5.05
CA GLY A 18 -1.92 -0.99 -4.66
C GLY A 18 -2.39 -1.87 -5.82
N ALA A 19 -3.22 -1.34 -6.72
CA ALA A 19 -3.66 -2.04 -7.92
C ALA A 19 -2.49 -2.30 -8.89
N LEU A 20 -1.57 -1.33 -9.05
CA LEU A 20 -0.37 -1.51 -9.86
C LEU A 20 0.54 -2.60 -9.30
N ALA A 21 0.81 -2.59 -7.99
CA ALA A 21 1.62 -3.62 -7.34
C ALA A 21 1.01 -5.02 -7.51
N LYS A 22 -0.32 -5.14 -7.39
CA LYS A 22 -1.03 -6.42 -7.61
C LYS A 22 -0.93 -6.91 -9.05
N ARG A 23 -1.00 -6.01 -10.03
CA ARG A 23 -0.85 -6.36 -11.46
C ARG A 23 0.54 -6.94 -11.77
N GLU A 24 1.57 -6.47 -11.08
CA GLU A 24 2.96 -6.99 -11.19
C GLU A 24 3.19 -8.28 -10.36
N GLY A 25 2.14 -8.85 -9.75
CA GLY A 25 2.25 -10.07 -8.96
C GLY A 25 2.80 -9.87 -7.55
N HIS A 26 2.72 -8.66 -7.00
CA HIS A 26 2.99 -8.40 -5.58
C HIS A 26 1.70 -8.43 -4.75
N THR A 27 1.83 -8.65 -3.44
CA THR A 27 0.74 -8.35 -2.51
C THR A 27 0.93 -6.93 -1.98
N ALA A 28 -0.16 -6.19 -1.78
CA ALA A 28 -0.10 -4.81 -1.29
C ALA A 28 -1.01 -4.62 -0.07
N MET A 29 -0.48 -3.91 0.94
CA MET A 29 -1.23 -3.31 2.05
C MET A 29 -1.02 -1.81 2.04
N HIS A 30 -1.92 -1.05 2.64
CA HIS A 30 -1.76 0.40 2.78
C HIS A 30 -2.04 0.90 4.20
N ALA A 31 -1.41 2.01 4.56
CA ALA A 31 -1.61 2.76 5.79
C ALA A 31 -1.69 4.26 5.48
N THR A 32 -2.56 4.98 6.17
CA THR A 32 -2.81 6.41 5.93
C THR A 32 -1.82 7.35 6.62
N SER A 33 -0.86 6.80 7.37
CA SER A 33 0.18 7.57 8.05
C SER A 33 1.33 6.67 8.46
N ILE A 34 2.49 7.26 8.72
CA ILE A 34 3.65 6.57 9.28
C ILE A 34 3.29 5.89 10.62
N GLY A 35 2.47 6.55 11.44
CA GLY A 35 2.02 5.99 12.72
C GLY A 35 1.16 4.74 12.56
N ALA A 36 0.28 4.71 11.56
CA ALA A 36 -0.51 3.53 11.23
C ALA A 36 0.37 2.42 10.63
N ALA A 37 1.29 2.77 9.73
CA ALA A 37 2.21 1.83 9.09
C ALA A 37 3.06 1.06 10.09
N ARG A 38 3.54 1.72 11.15
CA ARG A 38 4.35 1.09 12.21
C ARG A 38 3.61 0.01 13.02
N ARG A 39 2.28 -0.04 12.96
CA ARG A 39 1.44 -1.00 13.70
C ARG A 39 0.97 -2.20 12.86
N LEU A 40 1.32 -2.23 11.57
CA LEU A 40 1.06 -3.33 10.65
C LEU A 40 2.21 -4.33 10.67
#